data_AF-D0NK85-F1
#
_entry.id   AF-D0NK85-F1
#
_cell.length_a   1.000
_cell.length_b   1.000
_cell.length_c   1.000
_cell.angle_alpha   90.00
_cell.angle_beta   90.00
_cell.angle_gamma   90.00
#
_symmetry.space_group_name_H-M   'P 1'
#
loop_
_entity.id
_entity.type
_entity.pdbx_description
1 polymer ?
#
loop_
_entity_poly.entity_id
_entity_poly.type
_entity_poly.pdbx_seq_one_letter_code
_entity_poly.pdbx_strand_id
1 'polypeptide(L)'
;MLAYRIVLLVAAALLASTKAALSISSDTGRLLNTGEITKGGDAGGEERKLPSLLEKINLFNASPAYKKAYSAFERLGLKTENSVFGTTAFKSWANKVSVLDPENAGSIMLKILLKRYDEFKIARYIEASKFSSKSESIAKDLREALFTKWEKAGIQPSLVKSKLASRQHPHLGGNSDEKIVAAYTAFFKAQQAS
;
A
#
# COMPACT_ATOMS: atom_id res chain seq x y z
N MET A 1 -2.85 -11.97 -26.36
CA MET A 1 -1.67 -11.32 -25.74
C MET A 1 -1.65 -9.83 -26.05
N LEU A 2 -2.54 -9.03 -25.43
CA LEU A 2 -2.49 -7.56 -25.59
C LEU A 2 -3.04 -6.78 -24.38
N ALA A 3 -3.43 -7.45 -23.28
CA ALA A 3 -4.00 -6.79 -22.09
C ALA A 3 -2.99 -6.56 -20.95
N TYR A 4 -1.71 -6.94 -21.14
CA TYR A 4 -0.67 -6.87 -20.11
C TYR A 4 0.28 -5.67 -20.23
N ARG A 5 -0.02 -4.68 -21.10
CA ARG A 5 0.88 -3.54 -21.36
C ARG A 5 0.41 -2.18 -20.82
N ILE A 6 -0.81 -2.07 -20.29
CA ILE A 6 -1.33 -0.77 -19.81
C ILE A 6 -1.10 -0.56 -18.30
N VAL A 7 -0.92 -1.63 -17.51
CA VAL A 7 -0.77 -1.51 -16.04
C VAL A 7 0.65 -1.09 -15.61
N LEU A 8 1.65 -1.13 -16.49
CA LEU A 8 3.02 -0.66 -16.17
C LEU A 8 3.20 0.87 -16.24
N LEU A 9 2.22 1.63 -16.75
CA LEU A 9 2.37 3.09 -16.91
C LEU A 9 1.92 3.95 -15.73
N VAL A 10 1.34 3.37 -14.67
CA VAL A 10 0.97 4.16 -13.47
C VAL A 10 2.01 4.05 -12.35
N ALA A 11 2.98 3.14 -12.46
CA ALA A 11 4.07 3.00 -11.47
C ALA A 11 5.40 3.67 -11.89
N ALA A 12 5.58 4.03 -13.17
CA ALA A 12 6.86 4.52 -13.70
C ALA A 12 6.96 6.05 -13.92
N ALA A 13 5.97 6.86 -13.50
CA ALA A 13 5.92 8.29 -13.83
C ALA A 13 6.33 9.25 -12.69
N LEU A 14 7.09 8.79 -11.67
CA LEU A 14 7.48 9.66 -10.55
C LEU A 14 8.98 9.83 -10.31
N LEU A 15 9.86 9.37 -11.20
CA LEU A 15 11.31 9.55 -11.02
C LEU A 15 12.01 10.13 -12.27
N ALA A 16 11.42 11.16 -12.85
CA ALA A 16 12.14 12.02 -13.78
C ALA A 16 11.64 13.46 -13.65
N SER A 17 12.04 14.17 -12.60
CA SER A 17 12.60 15.52 -12.70
C SER A 17 12.89 16.09 -11.32
N THR A 18 13.92 16.95 -11.28
CA THR A 18 14.40 17.79 -10.17
C THR A 18 15.42 17.19 -9.21
N LYS A 19 16.57 16.77 -9.77
CA LYS A 19 17.85 17.29 -9.26
C LYS A 19 18.08 18.65 -9.92
N ALA A 20 17.79 19.75 -9.23
CA ALA A 20 18.46 21.05 -9.37
C ALA A 20 17.76 22.13 -8.53
N ALA A 21 18.58 22.96 -7.86
CA ALA A 21 18.27 24.26 -7.27
C ALA A 21 17.38 24.30 -6.00
N LEU A 22 17.99 23.93 -4.87
CA LEU A 22 17.78 24.68 -3.62
C LEU A 22 18.45 26.05 -3.78
N SER A 23 17.64 27.09 -3.95
CA SER A 23 18.04 28.49 -3.79
C SER A 23 16.86 29.22 -3.15
N ILE A 24 16.90 29.35 -1.82
CA ILE A 24 16.02 30.24 -1.07
C ILE A 24 16.61 31.64 -1.19
N SER A 25 15.89 32.56 -1.82
CA SER A 25 16.12 33.99 -1.70
C SER A 25 14.80 34.66 -1.35
N SER A 26 14.79 35.30 -0.20
CA SER A 26 13.74 36.21 0.28
C SER A 26 13.74 37.47 -0.56
N ASP A 27 12.58 37.92 -1.06
CA ASP A 27 12.24 39.33 -0.88
C ASP A 27 10.76 39.63 -1.02
N THR A 28 10.38 40.59 -0.20
CA THR A 28 9.11 41.29 -0.09
C THR A 28 8.83 42.21 -1.28
N GLY A 29 7.55 42.43 -1.61
CA GLY A 29 7.18 43.63 -2.36
C GLY A 29 5.99 43.52 -3.32
N ARG A 30 4.83 43.99 -2.83
CA ARG A 30 4.05 45.09 -3.43
C ARG A 30 3.69 45.07 -4.94
N LEU A 31 2.38 45.17 -5.13
CA LEU A 31 1.61 46.03 -6.06
C LEU A 31 1.11 45.45 -7.39
N LEU A 32 -0.19 45.67 -7.52
CA LEU A 32 -1.09 45.59 -8.66
C LEU A 32 -0.50 46.20 -9.92
N ASN A 33 -0.67 45.50 -11.06
CA ASN A 33 -0.72 46.14 -12.36
C ASN A 33 -1.94 45.62 -13.13
N THR A 34 -2.82 46.54 -13.49
CA THR A 34 -3.94 46.36 -14.41
C THR A 34 -3.49 46.92 -15.76
N GLY A 35 -3.50 46.10 -16.81
CA GLY A 35 -3.17 46.54 -18.16
C GLY A 35 -3.31 45.42 -19.20
N GLU A 36 -4.40 45.50 -19.96
CA GLU A 36 -4.64 45.05 -21.34
C GLU A 36 -4.09 43.73 -21.92
N ILE A 37 -5.05 42.87 -22.26
CA ILE A 37 -5.25 42.08 -23.49
C ILE A 37 -4.07 41.96 -24.47
N THR A 38 -3.60 40.73 -24.67
CA THR A 38 -3.41 40.17 -26.02
C THR A 38 -3.98 38.76 -26.11
N LYS A 39 -4.91 38.62 -27.06
CA LYS A 39 -5.56 37.41 -27.55
C LYS A 39 -4.55 36.51 -28.26
N GLY A 40 -4.49 35.22 -27.90
CA GLY A 40 -3.81 34.22 -28.72
C GLY A 40 -3.50 32.91 -27.97
N GLY A 41 -3.95 31.79 -28.53
CA GLY A 41 -3.40 30.46 -28.22
C GLY A 41 -4.27 29.61 -27.31
N ASP A 42 -5.14 28.81 -27.92
CA ASP A 42 -5.10 27.34 -27.91
C ASP A 42 -4.71 26.57 -26.63
N ALA A 43 -5.36 25.40 -26.49
CA ALA A 43 -5.14 24.34 -25.51
C ALA A 43 -5.67 24.60 -24.10
N GLY A 44 -7.00 24.56 -23.96
CA GLY A 44 -7.67 24.12 -22.75
C GLY A 44 -7.41 22.63 -22.49
N GLY A 45 -6.14 22.26 -22.29
CA GLY A 45 -5.79 21.04 -21.62
C GLY A 45 -6.18 21.22 -20.16
N GLU A 46 -7.25 20.54 -19.74
CA GLU A 46 -7.45 20.23 -18.33
C GLU A 46 -6.19 19.51 -17.84
N GLU A 47 -5.26 20.31 -17.31
CA GLU A 47 -4.17 19.83 -16.50
C GLU A 47 -4.83 19.24 -15.26
N ARG A 48 -5.20 17.95 -15.36
CA ARG A 48 -5.75 17.14 -14.28
C ARG A 48 -4.68 17.11 -13.18
N LYS A 49 -4.71 18.09 -12.28
CA LYS A 49 -3.85 18.16 -11.10
C LYS A 49 -4.00 16.84 -10.35
N LEU A 50 -2.96 16.01 -10.45
CA LEU A 50 -2.96 14.71 -9.78
C LEU A 50 -3.04 14.95 -8.27
N PRO A 51 -3.95 14.27 -7.56
CA PRO A 51 -4.13 14.50 -6.14
C PRO A 51 -2.82 14.20 -5.38
N SER A 52 -2.57 14.98 -4.34
CA SER A 52 -1.44 14.76 -3.43
C SER A 52 -1.52 13.35 -2.82
N LEU A 53 -0.41 12.82 -2.33
CA LEU A 53 -0.40 11.50 -1.67
C LEU A 53 -1.38 11.45 -0.49
N LEU A 54 -1.48 12.54 0.27
CA LEU A 54 -2.42 12.64 1.39
C LEU A 54 -3.87 12.60 0.91
N GLU A 55 -4.17 13.29 -0.18
CA GLU A 55 -5.49 13.30 -0.81
C GLU A 55 -5.85 11.93 -1.40
N LYS A 56 -4.90 11.22 -2.03
CA LYS A 56 -5.07 9.83 -2.48
C LYS A 56 -5.37 8.88 -1.31
N ILE A 57 -4.68 9.05 -0.18
CA ILE A 57 -4.93 8.26 1.04
C ILE A 57 -6.33 8.54 1.60
N ASN A 58 -6.76 9.80 1.59
CA ASN A 58 -8.08 10.23 2.06
C ASN A 58 -9.20 9.73 1.14
N LEU A 59 -9.02 9.84 -0.17
CA LEU A 59 -9.95 9.29 -1.17
C LEU A 59 -10.08 7.76 -1.02
N PHE A 60 -8.96 7.06 -0.83
CA PHE A 60 -8.97 5.62 -0.57
C PHE A 60 -9.71 5.26 0.72
N ASN A 61 -9.54 6.05 1.80
CA ASN A 61 -10.29 5.87 3.05
C ASN A 61 -11.78 6.20 2.91
N ALA A 62 -12.11 7.13 2.03
CA ALA A 62 -13.50 7.52 1.77
C ALA A 62 -14.24 6.53 0.87
N SER A 63 -13.53 5.57 0.25
CA SER A 63 -14.11 4.66 -0.74
C SER A 63 -15.24 3.81 -0.13
N PRO A 64 -16.32 3.55 -0.89
CA PRO A 64 -17.41 2.70 -0.41
C PRO A 64 -16.95 1.29 -0.03
N ALA A 65 -15.99 0.73 -0.77
CA ALA A 65 -15.41 -0.58 -0.49
C ALA A 65 -14.67 -0.59 0.85
N TYR A 66 -13.81 0.40 1.11
CA TYR A 66 -13.09 0.53 2.37
C TYR A 66 -14.07 0.67 3.55
N LYS A 67 -15.07 1.54 3.44
CA LYS A 67 -16.09 1.74 4.49
C LYS A 67 -16.84 0.44 4.80
N LYS A 68 -17.32 -0.26 3.76
CA LYS A 68 -18.03 -1.55 3.92
C LYS A 68 -17.13 -2.63 4.51
N ALA A 69 -15.88 -2.71 4.08
CA ALA A 69 -14.88 -3.64 4.62
C ALA A 69 -14.56 -3.36 6.10
N TYR A 70 -14.40 -2.09 6.46
CA TYR A 70 -14.11 -1.67 7.84
C TYR A 70 -15.29 -1.94 8.77
N SER A 71 -16.53 -1.62 8.37
CA SER A 71 -17.71 -1.97 9.16
C SER A 71 -17.90 -3.47 9.33
N ALA A 72 -17.60 -4.26 8.28
CA ALA A 72 -17.63 -5.72 8.38
C ALA A 72 -16.57 -6.27 9.34
N PHE A 73 -15.37 -5.70 9.33
CA PHE A 73 -14.28 -6.05 10.24
C PHE A 73 -14.68 -5.83 11.71
N GLU A 74 -15.24 -4.64 12.01
CA GLU A 74 -15.70 -4.29 13.36
C GLU A 74 -16.86 -5.20 13.83
N ARG A 75 -17.84 -5.46 12.95
CA ARG A 75 -18.99 -6.33 13.26
C ARG A 75 -18.59 -7.77 13.55
N LEU A 76 -17.53 -8.27 12.91
CA LEU A 76 -17.02 -9.63 13.12
C LEU A 76 -16.08 -9.73 14.33
N GLY A 77 -15.86 -8.65 15.09
CA GLY A 77 -15.03 -8.68 16.29
C GLY A 77 -13.55 -8.92 16.03
N LEU A 78 -13.06 -8.74 14.79
CA LEU A 78 -11.69 -9.08 14.39
C LEU A 78 -10.60 -8.15 14.98
N LYS A 79 -10.94 -7.32 15.97
CA LYS A 79 -10.05 -6.36 16.64
C LYS A 79 -9.50 -6.87 17.97
N THR A 80 -10.12 -7.89 18.58
CA THR A 80 -9.88 -8.23 20.00
C THR A 80 -9.05 -9.49 20.22
N GLU A 81 -8.80 -10.30 19.19
CA GLU A 81 -8.13 -11.58 19.39
C GLU A 81 -6.67 -11.54 18.95
N ASN A 82 -5.81 -12.16 19.76
CA ASN A 82 -4.40 -12.38 19.46
C ASN A 82 -4.18 -13.40 18.32
N SER A 83 -5.24 -13.97 17.72
CA SER A 83 -5.12 -14.94 16.62
C SER A 83 -6.31 -14.91 15.65
N VAL A 84 -6.73 -13.72 15.22
CA VAL A 84 -7.81 -13.60 14.21
C VAL A 84 -7.48 -14.24 12.87
N PHE A 85 -6.19 -14.26 12.51
CA PHE A 85 -5.72 -14.76 11.23
C PHE A 85 -5.99 -16.26 11.09
N GLY A 86 -6.59 -16.66 9.98
CA GLY A 86 -6.94 -18.06 9.70
C GLY A 86 -8.29 -18.52 10.26
N THR A 87 -8.94 -17.76 11.14
CA THR A 87 -10.31 -18.04 11.61
C THR A 87 -11.33 -18.00 10.48
N THR A 88 -12.46 -18.69 10.65
CA THR A 88 -13.57 -18.63 9.69
C THR A 88 -14.10 -17.20 9.52
N ALA A 89 -14.14 -16.42 10.61
CA ALA A 89 -14.56 -15.03 10.58
C ALA A 89 -13.61 -14.16 9.73
N PHE A 90 -12.30 -14.31 9.91
CA PHE A 90 -11.30 -13.60 9.11
C PHE A 90 -11.38 -13.99 7.62
N LYS A 91 -11.51 -15.29 7.32
CA LYS A 91 -11.67 -15.78 5.94
C LYS A 91 -12.93 -15.22 5.29
N SER A 92 -14.05 -15.21 6.01
CA SER A 92 -15.32 -14.63 5.54
C SER A 92 -15.19 -13.14 5.26
N TRP A 93 -14.55 -12.40 6.17
CA TRP A 93 -14.24 -10.98 5.98
C TRP A 93 -13.37 -10.74 4.76
N ALA A 94 -12.24 -11.45 4.64
CA ALA A 94 -11.30 -11.29 3.53
C ALA A 94 -11.96 -11.59 2.18
N ASN A 95 -12.71 -12.69 2.08
CA ASN A 95 -13.51 -13.01 0.88
C ASN A 95 -14.49 -11.88 0.53
N LYS A 96 -15.15 -11.30 1.54
CA LYS A 96 -16.04 -10.16 1.33
C LYS A 96 -15.28 -8.95 0.78
N VAL A 97 -14.08 -8.66 1.28
CA VAL A 97 -13.25 -7.57 0.73
C VAL A 97 -12.88 -7.85 -0.74
N SER A 98 -12.47 -9.08 -1.07
CA SER A 98 -12.15 -9.48 -2.44
C SER A 98 -13.34 -9.36 -3.41
N VAL A 99 -14.58 -9.49 -2.93
CA VAL A 99 -15.79 -9.25 -3.74
C VAL A 99 -16.12 -7.75 -3.85
N LEU A 100 -15.85 -6.97 -2.80
CA LEU A 100 -16.16 -5.54 -2.79
C LEU A 100 -15.27 -4.74 -3.74
N ASP A 101 -13.99 -5.09 -3.82
CA ASP A 101 -12.99 -4.42 -4.65
C ASP A 101 -11.85 -5.41 -4.94
N PRO A 102 -11.98 -6.24 -5.99
CA PRO A 102 -10.99 -7.27 -6.31
C PRO A 102 -9.60 -6.69 -6.58
N GLU A 103 -9.53 -5.51 -7.19
CA GLU A 103 -8.27 -4.87 -7.58
C GLU A 103 -7.50 -4.32 -6.38
N ASN A 104 -8.22 -3.80 -5.37
CA ASN A 104 -7.61 -3.17 -4.20
C ASN A 104 -7.74 -3.99 -2.91
N ALA A 105 -8.20 -5.25 -3.00
CA ALA A 105 -8.54 -6.07 -1.84
C ALA A 105 -7.38 -6.17 -0.83
N GLY A 106 -6.18 -6.50 -1.29
CA GLY A 106 -4.97 -6.57 -0.47
C GLY A 106 -4.67 -5.26 0.26
N SER A 107 -4.73 -4.13 -0.45
CA SER A 107 -4.51 -2.78 0.10
C SER A 107 -5.56 -2.39 1.13
N ILE A 108 -6.85 -2.68 0.87
CA ILE A 108 -7.94 -2.42 1.81
C ILE A 108 -7.73 -3.25 3.08
N MET A 109 -7.51 -4.56 2.93
CA MET A 109 -7.28 -5.47 4.06
C MET A 109 -6.09 -5.02 4.89
N LEU A 110 -4.94 -4.75 4.26
CA LEU A 110 -3.73 -4.30 4.94
C LEU A 110 -3.97 -3.01 5.71
N LYS A 111 -4.61 -2.01 5.10
CA LYS A 111 -4.87 -0.72 5.74
C LYS A 111 -5.76 -0.85 6.97
N ILE A 112 -6.75 -1.76 6.93
CA ILE A 112 -7.62 -2.03 8.08
C ILE A 112 -6.83 -2.75 9.19
N LEU A 113 -6.03 -3.75 8.84
CA LEU A 113 -5.24 -4.51 9.82
C LEU A 113 -4.16 -3.67 10.50
N LEU A 114 -3.49 -2.78 9.76
CA LEU A 114 -2.47 -1.86 10.30
C LEU A 114 -3.01 -0.87 11.33
N LYS A 115 -4.33 -0.69 11.45
CA LYS A 115 -4.92 0.12 12.53
C LYS A 115 -4.78 -0.53 13.90
N ARG A 116 -4.50 -1.84 13.97
CA ARG A 116 -4.55 -2.63 15.21
C ARG A 116 -3.33 -3.52 15.39
N TYR A 117 -2.81 -4.06 14.28
CA TYR A 117 -1.69 -4.97 14.28
C TYR A 117 -0.46 -4.30 13.69
N ASP A 118 0.67 -4.53 14.34
CA ASP A 118 1.97 -4.19 13.78
C ASP A 118 2.23 -4.94 12.47
N GLU A 119 2.91 -4.30 11.54
CA GLU A 119 3.15 -4.83 10.20
C GLU A 119 3.99 -6.12 10.19
N PHE A 120 4.93 -6.27 11.12
CA PHE A 120 5.72 -7.51 11.25
C PHE A 120 4.91 -8.63 11.90
N LYS A 121 3.97 -8.28 12.79
CA LYS A 121 2.99 -9.22 13.32
C LYS A 121 2.07 -9.72 12.20
N ILE A 122 1.59 -8.83 11.33
CA ILE A 122 0.81 -9.19 10.14
C ILE A 122 1.62 -10.12 9.22
N ALA A 123 2.89 -9.79 8.93
CA ALA A 123 3.75 -10.62 8.09
C ALA A 123 3.87 -12.06 8.61
N ARG A 124 4.10 -12.22 9.91
CA ARG A 124 4.16 -13.53 10.56
C ARG A 124 2.86 -14.30 10.48
N TYR A 125 1.73 -13.63 10.65
CA TYR A 125 0.44 -14.30 10.48
C TYR A 125 0.17 -14.71 9.04
N ILE A 126 0.53 -13.88 8.05
CA ILE A 126 0.39 -14.25 6.64
C ILE A 126 1.21 -15.52 6.36
N GLU A 127 2.44 -15.58 6.88
CA GLU A 127 3.33 -16.71 6.65
C GLU A 127 2.93 -17.98 7.44
N ALA A 128 2.49 -17.82 8.69
CA ALA A 128 2.09 -18.94 9.54
C ALA A 128 0.67 -19.46 9.22
N SER A 129 -0.18 -18.64 8.61
CA SER A 129 -1.54 -19.03 8.27
C SER A 129 -1.52 -20.09 7.19
N LYS A 130 -1.99 -21.28 7.55
CA LYS A 130 -2.34 -22.32 6.59
C LYS A 130 -3.63 -21.91 5.88
N PHE A 131 -3.50 -21.03 4.90
CA PHE A 131 -4.60 -20.74 4.00
C PHE A 131 -4.92 -22.02 3.22
N SER A 132 -6.18 -22.46 3.24
CA SER A 132 -6.64 -23.49 2.31
C SER A 132 -6.38 -23.03 0.87
N SER A 133 -6.34 -23.93 -0.10
CA SER A 133 -6.20 -23.56 -1.54
C SER A 133 -7.15 -22.43 -1.96
N LYS A 134 -8.38 -22.42 -1.43
CA LYS A 134 -9.39 -21.35 -1.66
C LYS A 134 -9.05 -19.97 -1.05
N SER A 135 -8.05 -19.87 -0.18
CA SER A 135 -7.66 -18.65 0.54
C SER A 135 -6.21 -18.26 0.32
N GLU A 136 -5.49 -18.98 -0.56
CA GLU A 136 -4.11 -18.68 -0.91
C GLU A 136 -3.99 -17.35 -1.68
N SER A 137 -5.00 -17.02 -2.50
CA SER A 137 -5.11 -15.72 -3.17
C SER A 137 -5.15 -14.56 -2.15
N ILE A 138 -5.96 -14.67 -1.10
CA ILE A 138 -6.02 -13.67 -0.02
C ILE A 138 -4.65 -13.47 0.62
N ALA A 139 -3.93 -14.56 0.89
CA ALA A 139 -2.59 -14.51 1.46
C ALA A 139 -1.60 -13.79 0.54
N LYS A 140 -1.69 -14.09 -0.77
CA LYS A 140 -0.89 -13.48 -1.81
C LYS A 140 -1.15 -11.98 -1.89
N ASP A 141 -2.41 -11.56 -2.01
CA ASP A 141 -2.78 -10.14 -2.13
C ASP A 141 -2.33 -9.34 -0.91
N LEU A 142 -2.49 -9.91 0.29
CA LEU A 142 -2.09 -9.25 1.53
C LEU A 142 -0.56 -9.15 1.66
N ARG A 143 0.18 -10.19 1.25
CA ARG A 143 1.65 -10.19 1.21
C ARG A 143 2.16 -9.17 0.21
N GLU A 144 1.60 -9.13 -0.99
CA GLU A 144 1.98 -8.21 -2.05
C GLU A 144 1.73 -6.75 -1.65
N ALA A 145 0.58 -6.47 -1.03
CA ALA A 145 0.30 -5.15 -0.48
C ALA A 145 1.31 -4.74 0.61
N LEU A 146 1.68 -5.67 1.50
CA LEU A 146 2.63 -5.41 2.57
C LEU A 146 4.04 -5.14 2.02
N PHE A 147 4.49 -5.96 1.07
CA PHE A 147 5.80 -5.80 0.45
C PHE A 147 5.89 -4.53 -0.39
N THR A 148 4.84 -4.20 -1.13
CA THR A 148 4.74 -2.93 -1.87
C THR A 148 4.80 -1.74 -0.91
N LYS A 149 4.17 -1.81 0.27
CA LYS A 149 4.28 -0.76 1.29
C LYS A 149 5.72 -0.60 1.78
N TRP A 150 6.43 -1.70 2.04
CA TRP A 150 7.82 -1.64 2.50
C TRP A 150 8.76 -1.10 1.42
N GLU A 151 8.59 -1.54 0.18
CA GLU A 151 9.38 -1.11 -0.96
C GLU A 151 9.21 0.40 -1.20
N LYS A 152 7.97 0.89 -1.26
CA LYS A 152 7.68 2.34 -1.41
C LYS A 152 8.19 3.19 -0.24
N ALA A 153 8.37 2.59 0.93
CA ALA A 153 8.97 3.24 2.09
C ALA A 153 10.51 3.13 2.11
N GLY A 154 11.13 2.54 1.09
CA GLY A 154 12.58 2.35 0.99
C GLY A 154 13.15 1.34 1.99
N ILE A 155 12.31 0.49 2.58
CA ILE A 155 12.72 -0.45 3.63
C ILE A 155 13.53 -1.58 3.02
N GLN A 156 14.81 -1.66 3.38
CA GLN A 156 15.72 -2.70 2.90
C GLN A 156 15.40 -4.08 3.52
N PRO A 157 15.61 -5.20 2.80
CA PRO A 157 15.41 -6.54 3.38
C PRO A 157 16.23 -6.81 4.65
N SER A 158 17.43 -6.23 4.76
CA SER A 158 18.26 -6.30 5.98
C SER A 158 17.58 -5.65 7.18
N LEU A 159 16.90 -4.51 6.98
CA LEU A 159 16.15 -3.84 8.04
C LEU A 159 14.93 -4.67 8.46
N VAL A 160 14.21 -5.30 7.50
CA VAL A 160 13.12 -6.23 7.81
C VAL A 160 13.62 -7.38 8.69
N LYS A 161 14.75 -8.00 8.32
CA LYS A 161 15.40 -9.05 9.13
C LYS A 161 15.70 -8.59 10.55
N SER A 162 16.32 -7.42 10.72
CA SER A 162 16.63 -6.86 12.03
C SER A 162 15.36 -6.57 12.85
N LYS A 163 14.32 -6.00 12.23
CA LYS A 163 13.04 -5.71 12.91
C LYS A 163 12.33 -6.98 13.35
N LEU A 164 12.30 -8.03 12.52
CA LEU A 164 11.74 -9.33 12.90
C LEU A 164 12.51 -9.93 14.08
N ALA A 165 13.85 -10.00 14.00
CA ALA A 165 14.69 -10.54 15.07
C ALA A 165 14.51 -9.80 16.41
N SER A 166 14.38 -8.46 16.37
CA SER A 166 14.17 -7.63 17.58
C SER A 166 12.81 -7.82 18.25
N ARG A 167 11.82 -8.36 17.52
CA ARG A 167 10.44 -8.51 17.97
C ARG A 167 10.12 -9.99 18.20
N GLN A 168 10.95 -10.69 18.97
CA GLN A 168 10.78 -12.13 19.20
C GLN A 168 9.33 -12.45 19.55
N HIS A 169 8.74 -13.38 18.81
CA HIS A 169 7.36 -13.83 19.03
C HIS A 169 7.42 -15.29 19.48
N PRO A 170 7.09 -15.62 20.75
CA PRO A 170 7.37 -16.92 21.38
C PRO A 170 6.82 -18.16 20.67
N HIS A 171 5.93 -17.99 19.68
CA HIS A 171 5.24 -19.08 18.99
C HIS A 171 5.21 -18.97 17.46
N LEU A 172 5.67 -17.85 16.87
CA LEU A 172 5.56 -17.58 15.43
C LEU A 172 6.90 -17.17 14.79
N GLY A 173 8.00 -17.25 15.54
CA GLY A 173 9.33 -16.80 15.12
C GLY A 173 10.24 -17.91 14.58
N GLY A 174 11.40 -17.50 14.08
CA GLY A 174 12.43 -18.39 13.52
C GLY A 174 12.17 -18.69 12.04
N ASN A 175 11.57 -19.84 11.75
CA ASN A 175 11.36 -20.32 10.37
C ASN A 175 10.48 -19.38 9.53
N SER A 176 9.41 -18.83 10.12
CA SER A 176 8.55 -17.84 9.42
C SER A 176 9.29 -16.54 9.12
N ASP A 177 10.18 -16.08 10.01
CA ASP A 177 10.93 -14.84 9.81
C ASP A 177 11.92 -14.97 8.65
N GLU A 178 12.61 -16.11 8.55
CA GLU A 178 13.51 -16.41 7.44
C GLU A 178 12.76 -16.44 6.10
N LYS A 179 11.59 -17.09 6.04
CA LYS A 179 10.75 -17.14 4.83
C LYS A 179 10.23 -15.76 4.43
N ILE A 180 9.80 -14.95 5.39
CA ILE A 180 9.35 -13.56 5.14
C ILE A 180 10.50 -12.74 4.54
N VAL A 181 11.70 -12.81 5.12
CA VAL A 181 12.87 -12.09 4.62
C VAL A 181 13.26 -12.56 3.23
N ALA A 182 13.25 -13.88 2.98
CA ALA A 182 13.56 -14.44 1.66
C ALA A 182 12.55 -13.97 0.59
N ALA A 183 11.25 -14.08 0.89
CA ALA A 183 10.18 -13.66 -0.01
C ALA A 183 10.25 -12.15 -0.31
N TYR A 184 10.47 -11.32 0.72
CA TYR A 184 10.60 -9.88 0.51
C TYR A 184 11.88 -9.52 -0.26
N THR A 185 12.99 -10.23 -0.02
CA THR A 185 14.23 -10.03 -0.78
C THR A 185 14.03 -10.31 -2.26
N ALA A 186 13.32 -11.39 -2.60
CA ALA A 186 13.01 -11.73 -3.99
C ALA A 186 12.12 -10.65 -4.63
N PHE A 187 11.05 -10.23 -3.94
CA PHE A 187 10.17 -9.14 -4.39
C PHE A 187 10.94 -7.84 -4.64
N PHE A 188 11.76 -7.43 -3.67
CA PHE A 188 12.53 -6.18 -3.71
C PHE A 188 13.53 -6.16 -4.87
N LYS A 189 14.21 -7.29 -5.15
CA LYS A 189 15.11 -7.43 -6.30
C LYS A 189 14.37 -7.36 -7.63
N ALA A 190 13.21 -8.00 -7.73
CA ALA A 190 12.39 -7.99 -8.96
C ALA A 190 11.95 -6.57 -9.32
N GLN A 191 11.63 -5.73 -8.33
CA GLN A 191 11.22 -4.35 -8.54
C GLN A 191 12.35 -3.43 -9.02
N GLN A 192 13.61 -3.72 -8.70
CA GLN A 192 14.77 -2.96 -9.17
C GLN A 192 15.23 -3.33 -10.57
N ALA A 193 14.84 -4.51 -11.05
CA ALA A 193 15.22 -5.02 -12.36
C ALA A 193 14.24 -4.61 -13.49
N SER A 194 13.15 -3.92 -13.14
CA SER A 194 12.09 -3.45 -14.04
C SER A 194 12.21 -1.95 -14.31
#